data_AF-A0A193G1G6-F1
#
_entry.id   AF-A0A193G1G6-F1
#
_cell.length_a   1.000
_cell.length_b   1.000
_cell.length_c   1.000
_cell.angle_alpha   90.00
_cell.angle_beta   90.00
_cell.angle_gamma   90.00
#
_symmetry.space_group_name_H-M   'P 1'
#
loop_
_entity.id
_entity.type
_entity.pdbx_description
1 polymer ?
#
loop_
_entity_poly.entity_id
_entity_poly.type
_entity_poly.pdbx_seq_one_letter_code
_entity_poly.pdbx_strand_id
1 'polypeptide(L)'
;MQLSVAHFIPSCIFRSSGDPDTGDRAAREIEKTIKALAKATGLGREGRQALLQWTSWGIYAAALAVRDPHLLAQDGWNAVLPLTHQAGGDRLRLFLLRAGEPPRAAQDAAQAFYRQGLIPTDDDVVMALRDDHRALLQLNAMLREGAWQEWLGRLPATDLPPHAVPFETLPAWARETALFASDMAGKDCSHMRGLNGLDLRYLHAPGINLEGCDLSGTNFHQADLQGARWHNTLIRGAVLPLRR
;
A
#
# COMPACT_ATOMS: atom_id res chain seq x y z
N MET A 1 8.25 -14.43 7.61
CA MET A 1 6.87 -14.92 7.90
C MET A 1 6.09 -14.81 6.60
N GLN A 2 5.46 -15.89 6.12
CA GLN A 2 4.83 -15.92 4.80
C GLN A 2 3.47 -15.21 4.89
N LEU A 3 3.34 -14.02 4.29
CA LEU A 3 2.08 -13.30 4.28
C LEU A 3 1.06 -14.11 3.46
N SER A 4 -0.02 -14.53 4.11
CA SER A 4 -1.23 -14.96 3.43
C SER A 4 -2.18 -13.77 3.36
N VAL A 5 -2.80 -13.58 2.22
CA VAL A 5 -3.89 -12.64 2.01
C VAL A 5 -5.13 -13.09 2.77
N ALA A 6 -5.30 -14.37 3.11
CA ALA A 6 -6.31 -14.78 4.10
C ALA A 6 -6.03 -14.21 5.51
N HIS A 7 -4.79 -13.76 5.78
CA HIS A 7 -4.41 -13.00 6.97
C HIS A 7 -4.48 -11.47 6.76
N PHE A 8 -4.67 -10.99 5.52
CA PHE A 8 -4.46 -9.58 5.15
C PHE A 8 -5.60 -8.93 4.36
N ILE A 9 -6.46 -9.73 3.74
CA ILE A 9 -7.70 -9.30 3.14
C ILE A 9 -8.81 -9.65 4.11
N PRO A 10 -9.63 -8.65 4.46
CA PRO A 10 -10.74 -8.85 5.35
C PRO A 10 -11.64 -10.00 4.89
N SER A 11 -12.03 -10.89 5.81
CA SER A 11 -13.24 -11.72 5.68
C SER A 11 -14.52 -10.87 5.50
N CYS A 12 -14.39 -9.54 5.48
CA CYS A 12 -15.42 -8.53 5.30
C CYS A 12 -15.77 -8.24 3.85
N ILE A 13 -14.89 -8.54 2.88
CA ILE A 13 -15.25 -8.21 1.48
C ILE A 13 -16.44 -9.07 1.03
N PHE A 14 -16.69 -10.21 1.70
CA PHE A 14 -17.88 -10.96 1.36
C PHE A 14 -18.52 -11.72 2.55
N ARG A 15 -19.28 -11.00 3.36
CA ARG A 15 -20.43 -11.60 4.03
C ARG A 15 -21.69 -10.83 3.66
N SER A 16 -22.02 -10.80 2.37
CA SER A 16 -23.35 -10.37 1.93
C SER A 16 -24.28 -11.53 1.58
N SER A 17 -23.80 -12.77 1.46
CA SER A 17 -24.65 -13.87 0.99
C SER A 17 -25.28 -14.72 2.11
N GLY A 18 -25.16 -14.31 3.37
CA GLY A 18 -25.47 -15.20 4.50
C GLY A 18 -24.52 -16.40 4.61
N ASP A 19 -23.42 -16.38 3.83
CA ASP A 19 -22.41 -17.42 3.78
C ASP A 19 -21.10 -16.85 4.36
N PRO A 20 -20.58 -17.43 5.46
CA PRO A 20 -19.36 -16.99 6.11
C PRO A 20 -18.10 -17.11 5.23
N ASP A 21 -18.15 -17.87 4.14
CA ASP A 21 -16.99 -18.17 3.29
C ASP A 21 -16.68 -17.12 2.24
N THR A 22 -17.55 -16.13 2.05
CA THR A 22 -17.49 -15.34 0.84
C THR A 22 -16.27 -14.38 0.88
N GLY A 23 -15.95 -13.73 2.02
CA GLY A 23 -14.76 -12.90 2.21
C GLY A 23 -13.46 -13.67 2.04
N ASP A 24 -13.48 -14.91 2.51
CA ASP A 24 -12.35 -15.81 2.31
C ASP A 24 -12.27 -16.25 0.83
N ARG A 25 -13.39 -16.29 0.09
CA ARG A 25 -13.37 -16.45 -1.38
C ARG A 25 -12.77 -15.22 -2.09
N ALA A 26 -12.95 -13.99 -1.59
CA ALA A 26 -12.18 -12.79 -2.03
C ALA A 26 -10.71 -13.07 -2.06
N ALA A 27 -10.28 -13.44 -0.86
CA ALA A 27 -8.90 -13.37 -0.49
C ALA A 27 -8.21 -14.49 -1.24
N ARG A 28 -8.87 -15.65 -1.33
CA ARG A 28 -8.47 -16.77 -2.16
C ARG A 28 -8.43 -16.43 -3.65
N GLU A 29 -9.40 -15.70 -4.21
CA GLU A 29 -9.36 -15.34 -5.63
C GLU A 29 -8.31 -14.26 -5.93
N ILE A 30 -8.11 -13.27 -5.05
CA ILE A 30 -7.02 -12.28 -5.17
C ILE A 30 -5.67 -12.98 -5.01
N GLU A 31 -5.51 -13.89 -4.03
CA GLU A 31 -4.31 -14.73 -3.87
C GLU A 31 -4.03 -15.57 -5.09
N LYS A 32 -5.07 -16.22 -5.62
CA LYS A 32 -4.96 -17.11 -6.77
C LYS A 32 -4.60 -16.31 -8.01
N THR A 33 -5.16 -15.11 -8.16
CA THR A 33 -4.83 -14.19 -9.24
C THR A 33 -3.40 -13.70 -9.12
N ILE A 34 -2.96 -13.26 -7.95
CA ILE A 34 -1.57 -12.84 -7.70
C ILE A 34 -0.61 -14.02 -7.86
N LYS A 35 -0.98 -15.22 -7.42
CA LYS A 35 -0.18 -16.43 -7.59
C LYS A 35 -0.06 -16.81 -9.07
N ALA A 36 -1.15 -16.70 -9.84
CA ALA A 36 -1.16 -16.94 -11.28
C ALA A 36 -0.32 -15.89 -12.02
N LEU A 37 -0.45 -14.61 -11.66
CA LEU A 37 0.32 -13.50 -12.21
C LEU A 37 1.81 -13.66 -11.90
N ALA A 38 2.17 -13.94 -10.65
CA ALA A 38 3.55 -14.20 -10.23
C ALA A 38 4.15 -15.38 -11.01
N LYS A 39 3.38 -16.46 -11.20
CA LYS A 39 3.83 -17.61 -12.00
C LYS A 39 4.01 -17.24 -13.48
N ALA A 40 3.08 -16.49 -14.07
CA ALA A 40 3.12 -16.11 -15.48
C ALA A 40 4.27 -15.15 -15.81
N THR A 41 4.69 -14.34 -14.84
CA THR A 41 5.73 -13.32 -14.99
C THR A 41 7.09 -13.75 -14.43
N GLY A 42 7.17 -14.95 -13.87
CA GLY A 42 8.41 -15.51 -13.35
C GLY A 42 8.86 -14.92 -12.01
N LEU A 43 7.94 -14.32 -11.23
CA LEU A 43 8.26 -13.80 -9.91
C LEU A 43 8.52 -14.90 -8.89
N GLY A 44 9.50 -14.66 -8.02
CA GLY A 44 9.84 -15.49 -6.88
C GLY A 44 8.82 -15.42 -5.74
N ARG A 45 9.23 -15.94 -4.57
CA ARG A 45 8.43 -15.90 -3.34
C ARG A 45 8.26 -14.47 -2.83
N GLU A 46 9.35 -13.70 -2.83
CA GLU A 46 9.39 -12.33 -2.31
C GLU A 46 8.59 -11.38 -3.21
N GLY A 47 8.71 -11.51 -4.54
CA GLY A 47 7.91 -10.74 -5.50
C GLY A 47 6.42 -11.01 -5.38
N ARG A 48 6.03 -12.27 -5.15
CA ARG A 48 4.62 -12.60 -4.85
C ARG A 48 4.17 -11.91 -3.58
N GLN A 49 4.97 -11.98 -2.51
CA GLN A 49 4.65 -11.31 -1.25
C GLN A 49 4.53 -9.79 -1.41
N ALA A 50 5.42 -9.18 -2.21
CA ALA A 50 5.35 -7.77 -2.54
C ALA A 50 4.07 -7.40 -3.31
N LEU A 51 3.63 -8.23 -4.27
CA LEU A 51 2.34 -8.02 -4.93
C LEU A 51 1.16 -8.09 -3.95
N LEU A 52 1.20 -9.01 -2.99
CA LEU A 52 0.17 -9.09 -1.94
C LEU A 52 0.15 -7.80 -1.11
N GLN A 53 1.31 -7.35 -0.63
CA GLN A 53 1.45 -6.11 0.15
C GLN A 53 0.92 -4.90 -0.63
N TRP A 54 1.31 -4.78 -1.90
CA TRP A 54 0.87 -3.71 -2.80
C TRP A 54 -0.65 -3.68 -2.96
N THR A 55 -1.25 -4.84 -3.19
CA THR A 55 -2.71 -4.98 -3.38
C THR A 55 -3.45 -4.66 -2.08
N SER A 56 -2.98 -5.19 -0.96
CA SER A 56 -3.56 -4.95 0.36
C SER A 56 -3.53 -3.47 0.73
N TRP A 57 -2.39 -2.78 0.53
CA TRP A 57 -2.30 -1.35 0.75
C TRP A 57 -3.23 -0.57 -0.18
N GLY A 58 -3.25 -0.90 -1.47
CA GLY A 58 -4.11 -0.24 -2.45
C GLY A 58 -5.59 -0.27 -2.08
N ILE A 59 -6.09 -1.46 -1.71
CA ILE A 59 -7.48 -1.64 -1.28
C ILE A 59 -7.75 -0.86 0.01
N TYR A 60 -6.83 -0.93 0.98
CA TYR A 60 -6.97 -0.24 2.26
C TYR A 60 -7.01 1.29 2.09
N ALA A 61 -6.09 1.85 1.32
CA ALA A 61 -6.00 3.28 1.04
C ALA A 61 -7.22 3.80 0.26
N ALA A 62 -7.69 3.08 -0.76
CA ALA A 62 -8.89 3.44 -1.53
C ALA A 62 -10.14 3.44 -0.63
N ALA A 63 -10.27 2.46 0.26
CA ALA A 63 -11.38 2.39 1.21
C ALA A 63 -11.36 3.54 2.23
N LEU A 64 -10.18 3.94 2.70
CA LEU A 64 -10.02 5.01 3.68
C LEU A 64 -10.22 6.40 3.09
N ALA A 65 -9.69 6.68 1.90
CA ALA A 65 -9.81 7.98 1.24
C ALA A 65 -11.28 8.43 1.08
N VAL A 66 -12.18 7.46 0.93
CA VAL A 66 -13.62 7.72 0.79
C VAL A 66 -14.36 7.77 2.13
N ARG A 67 -13.90 7.04 3.15
CA ARG A 67 -14.60 6.93 4.43
C ARG A 67 -14.19 7.97 5.47
N ASP A 68 -12.95 8.46 5.40
CA ASP A 68 -12.42 9.40 6.37
C ASP A 68 -11.57 10.50 5.69
N PRO A 69 -12.24 11.58 5.20
CA PRO A 69 -11.54 12.69 4.57
C PRO A 69 -10.62 13.44 5.55
N HIS A 70 -10.76 13.24 6.87
CA HIS A 70 -9.89 13.88 7.86
C HIS A 70 -8.51 13.23 7.94
N LEU A 71 -8.32 11.99 7.43
CA LEU A 71 -6.99 11.38 7.33
C LEU A 71 -6.06 12.19 6.44
N LEU A 72 -6.57 12.85 5.40
CA LEU A 72 -5.77 13.75 4.55
C LEU A 72 -5.23 14.98 5.29
N ALA A 73 -5.79 15.29 6.46
CA ALA A 73 -5.31 16.37 7.33
C ALA A 73 -4.33 15.88 8.39
N GLN A 74 -4.08 14.57 8.51
CA GLN A 74 -3.13 14.01 9.46
C GLN A 74 -1.73 13.90 8.86
N ASP A 75 -0.73 14.18 9.70
CA ASP A 75 0.68 14.10 9.33
C ASP A 75 1.04 12.69 8.86
N GLY A 76 1.80 12.61 7.77
CA GLY A 76 2.22 11.37 7.13
C GLY A 76 1.15 10.78 6.20
N TRP A 77 -0.12 10.78 6.60
CA TRP A 77 -1.22 10.35 5.74
C TRP A 77 -1.41 11.27 4.54
N ASN A 78 -1.32 12.58 4.74
CA ASN A 78 -1.33 13.60 3.68
C ASN A 78 -0.18 13.42 2.67
N ALA A 79 0.93 12.82 3.08
CA ALA A 79 2.07 12.54 2.20
C ALA A 79 1.85 11.29 1.36
N VAL A 80 1.14 10.28 1.87
CA VAL A 80 0.92 9.00 1.15
C VAL A 80 -0.45 8.89 0.46
N LEU A 81 -1.37 9.81 0.73
CA LEU A 81 -2.69 9.86 0.10
C LEU A 81 -2.94 11.20 -0.62
N PRO A 82 -3.86 11.25 -1.60
CA PRO A 82 -4.55 10.10 -2.22
C PRO A 82 -3.60 9.26 -3.11
N LEU A 83 -4.02 8.04 -3.44
CA LEU A 83 -3.27 7.17 -4.35
C LEU A 83 -3.44 7.63 -5.80
N THR A 84 -2.34 7.81 -6.52
CA THR A 84 -2.38 8.10 -7.96
C THR A 84 -2.31 6.81 -8.78
N HIS A 85 -3.45 6.32 -9.26
CA HIS A 85 -3.54 5.08 -10.04
C HIS A 85 -2.81 5.15 -11.39
N GLN A 86 -2.78 6.34 -12.01
CA GLN A 86 -2.29 6.56 -13.37
C GLN A 86 -0.77 6.33 -13.56
N ALA A 87 0.01 6.28 -12.46
CA ALA A 87 1.47 6.13 -12.49
C ALA A 87 1.99 5.04 -11.53
N GLY A 88 1.12 4.18 -10.99
CA GLY A 88 1.51 3.17 -10.01
C GLY A 88 2.34 2.02 -10.58
N GLY A 89 2.32 1.77 -11.89
CA GLY A 89 3.03 0.68 -12.54
C GLY A 89 4.56 0.76 -12.39
N ASP A 90 5.15 1.94 -12.64
CA ASP A 90 6.59 2.11 -12.48
C ASP A 90 7.03 2.01 -11.02
N ARG A 91 6.20 2.48 -10.10
CA ARG A 91 6.47 2.37 -8.66
C ARG A 91 6.33 0.95 -8.14
N LEU A 92 5.34 0.19 -8.64
CA LEU A 92 5.22 -1.24 -8.37
C LEU A 92 6.43 -2.01 -8.90
N ARG A 93 6.93 -1.65 -10.08
CA ARG A 93 8.17 -2.23 -10.62
C ARG A 93 9.36 -1.97 -9.69
N LEU A 94 9.54 -0.75 -9.19
CA LEU A 94 10.60 -0.43 -8.22
C LEU A 94 10.42 -1.20 -6.90
N PHE A 95 9.18 -1.35 -6.44
CA PHE A 95 8.86 -2.14 -5.25
C PHE A 95 9.19 -3.63 -5.41
N LEU A 96 8.99 -4.19 -6.61
CA LEU A 96 9.39 -5.56 -6.95
C LEU A 96 10.91 -5.71 -7.06
N LEU A 97 11.62 -4.71 -7.60
CA LEU A 97 13.09 -4.70 -7.61
C LEU A 97 13.66 -4.70 -6.19
N ARG A 98 13.05 -3.94 -5.26
CA ARG A 98 13.40 -3.96 -3.84
C ARG A 98 13.24 -5.35 -3.22
N ALA A 99 12.20 -6.07 -3.61
CA ALA A 99 11.97 -7.45 -3.20
C ALA A 99 12.99 -8.45 -3.78
N GLY A 100 13.91 -8.00 -4.64
CA GLY A 100 14.97 -8.83 -5.23
C GLY A 100 14.56 -9.49 -6.55
N GLU A 101 13.47 -9.05 -7.16
CA GLU A 101 12.96 -9.66 -8.39
C GLU A 101 13.74 -9.21 -9.64
N PRO A 102 13.90 -10.08 -10.66
CA PRO A 102 14.58 -9.72 -11.90
C PRO A 102 13.91 -8.53 -12.60
N PRO A 103 14.66 -7.59 -13.22
CA PRO A 103 14.08 -6.39 -13.82
C PRO A 103 12.99 -6.63 -14.87
N ARG A 104 13.16 -7.68 -15.70
CA ARG A 104 12.14 -8.06 -16.69
C ARG A 104 10.87 -8.60 -16.02
N ALA A 105 11.01 -9.52 -15.08
CA ALA A 105 9.88 -10.08 -14.32
C ALA A 105 9.11 -9.00 -13.55
N ALA A 106 9.82 -8.06 -12.91
CA ALA A 106 9.22 -6.92 -12.23
C ALA A 106 8.43 -6.01 -13.18
N GLN A 107 8.98 -5.73 -14.38
CA GLN A 107 8.31 -4.92 -15.40
C GLN A 107 7.04 -5.60 -15.91
N ASP A 108 7.15 -6.89 -16.28
CA ASP A 108 6.04 -7.66 -16.83
C ASP A 108 4.92 -7.84 -15.79
N ALA A 109 5.29 -8.09 -14.53
CA ALA A 109 4.36 -8.18 -13.41
C ALA A 109 3.62 -6.87 -13.15
N ALA A 110 4.32 -5.73 -13.12
CA ALA A 110 3.68 -4.44 -12.92
C ALA A 110 2.68 -4.11 -14.04
N GLN A 111 3.05 -4.37 -15.30
CA GLN A 111 2.16 -4.18 -16.44
C GLN A 111 0.96 -5.14 -16.43
N ALA A 112 1.17 -6.41 -16.06
CA ALA A 112 0.09 -7.38 -15.91
C ALA A 112 -0.86 -7.01 -14.77
N PHE A 113 -0.32 -6.51 -13.66
CA PHE A 113 -1.08 -6.14 -12.46
C PHE A 113 -2.09 -5.04 -12.76
N TYR A 114 -1.64 -3.92 -13.35
CA TYR A 114 -2.52 -2.80 -13.65
C TYR A 114 -3.48 -3.08 -14.82
N ARG A 115 -3.17 -4.02 -15.72
CA ARG A 115 -4.13 -4.51 -16.72
C ARG A 115 -5.28 -5.31 -16.11
N GLN A 116 -5.06 -5.96 -14.96
CA GLN A 116 -6.08 -6.77 -14.28
C GLN A 116 -7.00 -5.95 -13.35
N GLY A 117 -6.68 -4.68 -13.08
CA GLY A 117 -7.54 -3.80 -12.28
C GLY A 117 -7.72 -4.28 -10.83
N LEU A 118 -6.66 -4.81 -10.20
CA LEU A 118 -6.74 -5.41 -8.86
C LEU A 118 -6.94 -4.40 -7.71
N ILE A 119 -6.78 -3.10 -7.98
CA ILE A 119 -7.05 -2.02 -7.01
C ILE A 119 -8.18 -1.17 -7.58
N PRO A 120 -9.30 -0.96 -6.84
CA PRO A 120 -10.40 -0.13 -7.29
C PRO A 120 -9.96 1.34 -7.45
N THR A 121 -10.48 2.04 -8.45
CA THR A 121 -10.18 3.46 -8.69
C THR A 121 -11.09 4.39 -7.87
N ASP A 122 -10.68 5.65 -7.69
CA ASP A 122 -11.51 6.66 -7.01
C ASP A 122 -12.89 6.81 -7.67
N ASP A 123 -12.97 6.78 -9.01
CA ASP A 123 -14.22 6.80 -9.75
C ASP A 123 -15.06 5.54 -9.51
N ASP A 124 -14.43 4.36 -9.41
CA ASP A 124 -15.15 3.13 -9.05
C ASP A 124 -15.78 3.25 -7.66
N VAL A 125 -15.06 3.86 -6.71
CA VAL A 125 -15.57 4.03 -5.34
C VAL A 125 -16.64 5.14 -5.28
N VAL A 126 -16.47 6.25 -6.02
CA VAL A 126 -17.44 7.37 -6.07
C VAL A 126 -18.70 7.02 -6.87
N MET A 127 -18.58 6.35 -8.03
CA MET A 127 -19.73 5.88 -8.82
C MET A 127 -20.55 4.85 -8.04
N ALA A 128 -19.88 3.97 -7.32
CA ALA A 128 -20.53 3.03 -6.43
C ALA A 128 -21.18 3.68 -5.19
N LEU A 129 -20.97 4.99 -4.95
CA LEU A 129 -21.70 5.80 -3.97
C LEU A 129 -22.81 6.67 -4.60
N ARG A 130 -22.80 6.91 -5.92
CA ARG A 130 -23.75 7.80 -6.63
C ARG A 130 -24.97 7.10 -7.22
N ASP A 131 -24.87 5.86 -7.68
CA ASP A 131 -25.99 5.15 -8.33
C ASP A 131 -26.79 4.29 -7.33
N ASP A 132 -27.86 4.89 -6.84
CA ASP A 132 -28.63 4.61 -5.60
C ASP A 132 -29.47 3.33 -5.56
N HIS A 133 -29.12 2.29 -6.32
CA HIS A 133 -29.66 0.97 -5.98
C HIS A 133 -28.85 -0.23 -6.45
N ARG A 134 -28.26 -0.24 -7.64
CA ARG A 134 -27.67 -1.48 -8.20
C ARG A 134 -26.18 -1.63 -7.96
N ALA A 135 -25.42 -0.54 -8.14
CA ALA A 135 -24.00 -0.46 -7.79
C ALA A 135 -23.83 -0.35 -6.27
N LEU A 136 -24.71 0.41 -5.61
CA LEU A 136 -24.83 0.43 -4.15
C LEU A 136 -25.21 -0.93 -3.57
N LEU A 137 -26.00 -1.79 -4.23
CA LEU A 137 -26.22 -3.17 -3.75
C LEU A 137 -24.97 -4.05 -3.91
N GLN A 138 -24.16 -3.87 -4.95
CA GLN A 138 -22.91 -4.64 -5.14
C GLN A 138 -21.79 -4.16 -4.21
N LEU A 139 -21.65 -2.85 -4.02
CA LEU A 139 -20.65 -2.25 -3.13
C LEU A 139 -21.10 -2.27 -1.66
N ASN A 140 -22.37 -2.02 -1.31
CA ASN A 140 -22.87 -2.23 0.07
C ASN A 140 -22.92 -3.72 0.44
N ALA A 141 -23.18 -4.63 -0.50
CA ALA A 141 -22.96 -6.06 -0.27
C ALA A 141 -21.51 -6.36 0.12
N MET A 142 -20.56 -5.69 -0.53
CA MET A 142 -19.14 -5.83 -0.21
C MET A 142 -18.70 -5.05 1.05
N LEU A 143 -19.44 -4.03 1.51
CA LEU A 143 -18.90 -3.05 2.47
C LEU A 143 -19.77 -2.61 3.68
N ARG A 144 -20.99 -3.13 3.94
CA ARG A 144 -21.77 -2.74 5.15
C ARG A 144 -22.60 -3.93 5.71
N GLU A 145 -22.84 -4.12 7.02
CA GLU A 145 -22.75 -3.27 8.23
C GLU A 145 -22.54 -4.20 9.46
N GLY A 146 -21.51 -3.95 10.29
CA GLY A 146 -21.16 -4.74 11.50
C GLY A 146 -19.78 -5.41 11.43
N ALA A 147 -19.51 -6.13 10.34
CA ALA A 147 -18.27 -6.91 10.17
C ALA A 147 -17.00 -6.05 10.07
N TRP A 148 -17.09 -4.80 9.61
CA TRP A 148 -15.93 -3.89 9.51
C TRP A 148 -15.40 -3.44 10.88
N GLN A 149 -16.31 -3.16 11.83
CA GLN A 149 -15.95 -2.80 13.20
C GLN A 149 -15.41 -4.02 13.96
N GLU A 150 -15.98 -5.20 13.71
CA GLU A 150 -15.52 -6.47 14.28
C GLU A 150 -14.17 -6.92 13.68
N TRP A 151 -13.90 -6.61 12.41
CA TRP A 151 -12.62 -6.84 11.73
C TRP A 151 -11.50 -5.94 12.25
N LEU A 152 -11.78 -4.65 12.45
CA LEU A 152 -10.84 -3.75 13.15
C LEU A 152 -10.48 -4.26 14.55
N GLY A 153 -11.43 -4.91 15.24
CA GLY A 153 -11.21 -5.53 16.55
C GLY A 153 -10.57 -6.92 16.53
N ARG A 154 -10.51 -7.60 15.37
CA ARG A 154 -9.94 -8.96 15.19
C ARG A 154 -8.57 -8.98 14.54
N LEU A 155 -8.07 -7.83 14.07
CA LEU A 155 -6.67 -7.65 13.76
C LEU A 155 -5.88 -8.03 15.03
N PRO A 156 -4.78 -8.80 14.96
CA PRO A 156 -3.92 -8.90 16.13
C PRO A 156 -3.56 -7.47 16.50
N ALA A 157 -3.44 -7.16 17.80
CA ALA A 157 -3.18 -5.79 18.28
C ALA A 157 -1.93 -5.11 17.66
N THR A 158 -1.19 -5.86 16.82
CA THR A 158 -0.02 -5.49 16.03
C THR A 158 -0.24 -5.13 14.56
N ASP A 159 -1.38 -5.39 13.89
CA ASP A 159 -1.41 -5.33 12.40
C ASP A 159 -2.56 -4.58 11.70
N LEU A 160 -3.38 -3.76 12.37
CA LEU A 160 -3.98 -2.53 11.83
C LEU A 160 -5.02 -2.03 12.86
N PRO A 161 -4.98 -0.78 13.36
CA PRO A 161 -5.86 -0.35 14.44
C PRO A 161 -7.12 0.41 13.95
N PRO A 162 -8.16 0.55 14.78
CA PRO A 162 -9.40 1.28 14.44
C PRO A 162 -9.15 2.79 14.25
N HIS A 163 -10.04 3.42 13.47
CA HIS A 163 -10.12 4.84 13.02
C HIS A 163 -9.08 5.82 13.61
N ALA A 164 -8.38 6.55 12.72
CA ALA A 164 -7.36 7.56 12.99
C ALA A 164 -6.13 7.06 13.78
N VAL A 165 -5.37 6.15 13.17
CA VAL A 165 -4.08 5.72 13.72
C VAL A 165 -2.97 6.58 13.15
N PRO A 166 -2.02 7.07 13.98
CA PRO A 166 -0.88 7.79 13.46
C PRO A 166 -0.11 6.93 12.47
N PHE A 167 0.34 7.51 11.35
CA PHE A 167 1.05 6.79 10.29
C PHE A 167 2.21 5.95 10.84
N GLU A 168 2.92 6.46 11.85
CA GLU A 168 4.07 5.80 12.48
C GLU A 168 3.75 4.48 13.20
N THR A 169 2.47 4.23 13.51
CA THR A 169 2.01 3.00 14.18
C THR A 169 1.75 1.86 13.21
N LEU A 170 1.70 2.14 11.91
CA LEU A 170 1.52 1.13 10.88
C LEU A 170 2.71 0.15 10.84
N PRO A 171 2.48 -1.12 10.52
CA PRO A 171 3.56 -2.08 10.36
C PRO A 171 4.52 -1.64 9.24
N ALA A 172 5.80 -1.99 9.37
CA ALA A 172 6.85 -1.49 8.47
C ALA A 172 6.54 -1.74 6.99
N TRP A 173 6.06 -2.94 6.65
CA TRP A 173 5.71 -3.28 5.27
C TRP A 173 4.59 -2.38 4.71
N ALA A 174 3.65 -1.92 5.55
CA ALA A 174 2.57 -1.02 5.13
C ALA A 174 3.12 0.40 4.89
N ARG A 175 3.95 0.91 5.81
CA ARG A 175 4.62 2.21 5.63
C ARG A 175 5.52 2.23 4.40
N GLU A 176 6.29 1.16 4.18
CA GLU A 176 7.11 0.98 2.97
C GLU A 176 6.22 0.96 1.72
N THR A 177 5.19 0.11 1.70
CA THR A 177 4.29 0.02 0.54
C THR A 177 3.59 1.34 0.27
N ALA A 178 3.20 2.07 1.31
CA ALA A 178 2.60 3.40 1.21
C ALA A 178 3.53 4.38 0.49
N LEU A 179 4.76 4.52 0.97
CA LEU A 179 5.76 5.41 0.38
C LEU A 179 6.08 5.05 -1.08
N PHE A 180 6.05 3.76 -1.45
CA PHE A 180 6.19 3.36 -2.85
C PHE A 180 4.93 3.55 -3.67
N ALA A 181 3.74 3.29 -3.13
CA ALA A 181 2.48 3.41 -3.89
C ALA A 181 2.18 4.87 -4.27
N SER A 182 2.60 5.81 -3.42
CA SER A 182 2.39 7.23 -3.57
C SER A 182 3.43 7.88 -4.47
N ASP A 183 3.04 8.96 -5.15
CA ASP A 183 4.02 9.85 -5.78
C ASP A 183 4.72 10.68 -4.70
N MET A 184 6.01 10.47 -4.48
CA MET A 184 6.80 11.15 -3.45
C MET A 184 7.64 12.30 -4.01
N ALA A 185 7.58 12.55 -5.33
CA ALA A 185 8.37 13.59 -5.96
C ALA A 185 7.96 14.98 -5.45
N GLY A 186 8.94 15.74 -4.93
CA GLY A 186 8.73 17.09 -4.41
C GLY A 186 7.82 17.19 -3.18
N LYS A 187 7.38 16.07 -2.59
CA LYS A 187 6.46 16.09 -1.46
C LYS A 187 7.11 16.66 -0.21
N ASP A 188 6.30 17.38 0.56
CA ASP A 188 6.68 17.81 1.89
C ASP A 188 6.42 16.69 2.88
N CYS A 189 7.50 16.08 3.38
CA CYS A 189 7.45 15.09 4.46
C CYS A 189 8.23 15.59 5.67
N SER A 190 8.44 16.91 5.80
CA SER A 190 9.14 17.47 6.95
C SER A 190 8.47 17.04 8.26
N HIS A 191 9.30 16.68 9.24
CA HIS A 191 8.89 16.18 10.56
C HIS A 191 8.01 14.92 10.54
N MET A 192 7.86 14.25 9.39
CA MET A 192 7.09 13.01 9.28
C MET A 192 7.71 11.92 10.16
N ARG A 193 6.85 11.29 10.97
CA ARG A 193 7.23 10.26 11.94
C ARG A 193 7.15 8.87 11.32
N GLY A 194 7.88 7.92 11.92
CA GLY A 194 7.84 6.52 11.50
C GLY A 194 8.54 6.25 10.17
N LEU A 195 9.57 7.01 9.83
CA LEU A 195 10.42 6.73 8.66
C LEU A 195 11.69 5.95 9.02
N ASN A 196 11.95 5.75 10.32
CA ASN A 196 13.11 5.05 10.86
C ASN A 196 13.03 3.53 10.65
N GLY A 197 14.18 2.92 10.36
CA GLY A 197 14.34 1.48 10.19
C GLY A 197 13.64 0.88 8.96
N LEU A 198 13.17 1.71 8.02
CA LEU A 198 12.47 1.24 6.83
C LEU A 198 13.43 0.75 5.74
N ASP A 199 12.98 -0.21 4.94
CA ASP A 199 13.66 -0.58 3.70
C ASP A 199 13.09 0.21 2.52
N LEU A 200 13.76 1.30 2.16
CA LEU A 200 13.38 2.22 1.07
C LEU A 200 14.33 2.11 -0.13
N ARG A 201 14.97 0.95 -0.33
CA ARG A 201 15.82 0.72 -1.51
C ARG A 201 15.01 0.87 -2.79
N TYR A 202 15.56 1.57 -3.79
CA TYR A 202 14.88 1.91 -5.05
C TYR A 202 13.71 2.89 -4.94
N LEU A 203 13.44 3.50 -3.78
CA LEU A 203 12.40 4.52 -3.67
C LEU A 203 12.71 5.68 -4.63
N HIS A 204 11.71 6.10 -5.41
CA HIS A 204 11.81 7.27 -6.28
C HIS A 204 11.11 8.46 -5.61
N ALA A 205 11.89 9.38 -5.05
CA ALA A 205 11.39 10.56 -4.36
C ALA A 205 12.31 11.78 -4.63
N PRO A 206 12.51 12.18 -5.90
CA PRO A 206 13.31 13.35 -6.22
C PRO A 206 12.67 14.61 -5.61
N GLY A 207 13.47 15.49 -5.03
CA GLY A 207 13.02 16.76 -4.45
C GLY A 207 12.23 16.65 -3.13
N ILE A 208 12.08 15.45 -2.55
CA ILE A 208 11.35 15.25 -1.30
C ILE A 208 11.94 16.07 -0.14
N ASN A 209 11.08 16.66 0.69
CA ASN A 209 11.51 17.32 1.92
C ASN A 209 11.51 16.31 3.08
N LEU A 210 12.68 15.97 3.61
CA LEU A 210 12.85 15.08 4.78
C LEU A 210 13.38 15.84 5.99
N GLU A 211 13.21 17.16 6.01
CA GLU A 211 13.68 18.03 7.08
C GLU A 211 13.10 17.59 8.44
N GLY A 212 13.97 17.45 9.45
CA GLY A 212 13.55 17.09 10.80
C GLY A 212 13.04 15.65 10.98
N CYS A 213 13.08 14.80 9.94
CA CYS A 213 12.70 13.39 10.05
C CYS A 213 13.73 12.55 10.82
N ASP A 214 13.26 11.49 11.47
CA ASP A 214 14.12 10.40 11.93
C ASP A 214 14.17 9.28 10.88
N LEU A 215 15.33 9.12 10.26
CA LEU A 215 15.66 8.11 9.25
C LEU A 215 16.74 7.14 9.78
N SER A 216 16.90 7.05 11.10
CA SER A 216 17.88 6.16 11.71
C SER A 216 17.62 4.71 11.30
N GLY A 217 18.67 4.02 10.82
CA GLY A 217 18.59 2.64 10.33
C GLY A 217 17.88 2.45 8.99
N THR A 218 17.41 3.52 8.34
CA THR A 218 16.67 3.43 7.08
C THR A 218 17.61 3.14 5.91
N ASN A 219 17.19 2.25 4.99
CA ASN A 219 17.99 1.86 3.84
C ASN A 219 17.50 2.55 2.56
N PHE A 220 18.30 3.48 2.03
CA PHE A 220 18.07 4.17 0.77
C PHE A 220 19.00 3.72 -0.37
N HIS A 221 19.59 2.53 -0.27
CA HIS A 221 20.45 2.02 -1.34
C HIS A 221 19.69 1.98 -2.68
N GLN A 222 20.25 2.61 -3.71
CA GLN A 222 19.65 2.81 -5.04
C GLN A 222 18.36 3.64 -5.07
N ALA A 223 17.97 4.30 -3.98
CA ALA A 223 16.89 5.28 -4.01
C ALA A 223 17.30 6.52 -4.83
N ASP A 224 16.33 7.11 -5.52
CA ASP A 224 16.48 8.40 -6.18
C ASP A 224 15.97 9.51 -5.26
N LEU A 225 16.92 10.20 -4.62
CA LEU A 225 16.69 11.32 -3.70
C LEU A 225 17.37 12.59 -4.23
N GLN A 226 17.51 12.73 -5.56
CA GLN A 226 18.09 13.93 -6.16
C GLN A 226 17.32 15.17 -5.74
N GLY A 227 18.02 16.18 -5.23
CA GLY A 227 17.40 17.42 -4.75
C GLY A 227 16.60 17.29 -3.45
N ALA A 228 16.64 16.14 -2.77
CA ALA A 228 15.98 15.98 -1.48
C ALA A 228 16.59 16.91 -0.40
N ARG A 229 15.76 17.41 0.51
CA ARG A 229 16.18 18.28 1.63
C ARG A 229 16.35 17.45 2.90
N TRP A 230 17.46 17.66 3.60
CA TRP A 230 17.87 16.85 4.77
C TRP A 230 18.23 17.70 6.00
N HIS A 231 17.77 18.95 6.07
CA HIS A 231 18.07 19.81 7.22
C HIS A 231 17.54 19.18 8.51
N ASN A 232 18.33 19.15 9.58
CA ASN A 232 17.94 18.57 10.87
C ASN A 232 17.46 17.09 10.81
N THR A 233 17.79 16.33 9.77
CA THR A 233 17.37 14.93 9.63
C THR A 233 18.32 13.99 10.40
N LEU A 234 17.77 13.07 11.18
CA LEU A 234 18.56 12.04 11.88
C LEU A 234 18.81 10.87 10.94
N ILE A 235 20.08 10.58 10.64
CA ILE A 235 20.47 9.51 9.69
C ILE A 235 21.39 8.46 10.33
N ARG A 236 21.28 8.26 11.66
CA ARG A 236 22.17 7.35 12.38
C ARG A 236 21.98 5.91 11.87
N GLY A 237 23.03 5.34 11.29
CA GLY A 237 22.97 3.98 10.73
C GLY A 237 22.14 3.86 9.45
N ALA A 238 21.72 4.98 8.85
CA ALA A 238 21.05 4.97 7.56
C ALA A 238 22.03 4.59 6.43
N VAL A 239 21.55 3.84 5.44
CA VAL A 239 22.31 3.57 4.21
C VAL A 239 21.88 4.60 3.17
N LEU A 240 22.77 5.53 2.84
CA LEU A 240 22.47 6.60 1.88
C LEU A 240 22.62 6.13 0.42
N PRO A 241 21.91 6.76 -0.54
CA PRO A 241 22.06 6.40 -1.95
C PRO A 241 23.49 6.70 -2.43
N LEU A 242 23.99 5.89 -3.36
CA LEU A 242 25.26 6.15 -4.04
C LEU A 242 25.08 7.39 -4.93
N ARG A 243 25.96 8.38 -4.76
CA ARG A 243 26.02 9.53 -5.68
C ARG A 243 26.33 9.01 -7.10
N ARG A 244 25.46 9.29 -8.05
CA ARG A 244 25.78 9.23 -9.48
C ARG A 244 26.24 10.58 -9.96
#